data_AF-A0A9D6NQG7-F1
#
_entry.id   AF-A0A9D6NQG7-F1
#
_cell.length_a   1.000
_cell.length_b   1.000
_cell.length_c   1.000
_cell.angle_alpha   90.00
_cell.angle_beta   90.00
_cell.angle_gamma   90.00
#
_symmetry.space_group_name_H-M   'P 1'
#
loop_
_entity.id
_entity.type
_entity.pdbx_description
1 polymer ?
#
loop_
_entity_poly.entity_id
_entity_poly.type
_entity_poly.pdbx_seq_one_letter_code
_entity_poly.pdbx_strand_id
1 'polypeptide(L)'
;MRRLKIALTIFAFSFIFLGSTAIASAQCLERDRTVAVGEDGTIYALTFPRQRGVGPGFGRPALFAVDPTTYQVKWGYIFNEEDLIASEPVIGSDDTVYFTVSELVGVGPLPSALRPARLLAVKNGSLKWSYELDHPFASAPALGPDGQLFVTTTEAGPTMPGPGPSPRSLFLALADSGTSATLLVKFQLSLGALSAPVVDSHPTLGWAVYLTGHSRLGPGGMGQGGTLFIVAPDLSVRSIPLW
;
A
#
# COMPACT_ATOMS: atom_id res chain seq x y z
N MET A 1 40.75 -0.58 -21.25
CA MET A 1 39.47 -1.23 -21.62
C MET A 1 38.32 -0.40 -21.06
N ARG A 2 37.67 0.41 -21.89
CA ARG A 2 36.51 1.23 -21.51
C ARG A 2 35.24 0.46 -21.91
N ARG A 3 34.36 0.15 -20.96
CA ARG A 3 33.04 -0.43 -21.24
C ARG A 3 32.04 0.69 -21.43
N LEU A 4 31.50 0.75 -22.64
CA LEU A 4 30.46 1.66 -23.10
C LEU A 4 29.12 1.24 -22.47
N LYS A 5 28.50 2.09 -21.64
CA LYS A 5 27.10 1.91 -21.21
C LYS A 5 26.21 2.52 -22.29
N ILE A 6 25.45 1.68 -22.97
CA ILE A 6 24.40 2.11 -23.91
C ILE A 6 23.21 2.55 -23.04
N ALA A 7 22.94 3.86 -23.01
CA ALA A 7 21.71 4.40 -22.45
C ALA A 7 20.64 4.35 -23.54
N LEU A 8 19.59 3.56 -23.34
CA LEU A 8 18.43 3.52 -24.23
C LEU A 8 17.48 4.65 -23.82
N THR A 9 17.53 5.76 -24.55
CA THR A 9 16.57 6.87 -24.46
C THR A 9 15.27 6.44 -25.13
N ILE A 10 14.17 6.30 -24.37
CA ILE A 10 12.82 6.22 -24.93
C ILE A 10 12.11 7.53 -24.58
N PHE A 11 11.71 8.25 -25.63
CA PHE A 11 11.02 9.53 -25.60
C PHE A 11 9.67 9.42 -24.86
N ALA A 12 9.48 10.23 -23.82
CA ALA A 12 8.14 10.56 -23.33
C ALA A 12 7.75 11.94 -23.89
N PHE A 13 6.65 11.98 -24.64
CA PHE A 13 6.10 13.18 -25.26
C PHE A 13 5.62 14.19 -24.20
N SER A 14 6.02 15.44 -24.38
CA SER A 14 5.57 16.60 -23.63
C SER A 14 4.07 16.84 -23.79
N PHE A 15 3.37 17.14 -22.70
CA PHE A 15 2.16 17.97 -22.75
C PHE A 15 2.37 19.23 -21.92
N ILE A 16 1.95 20.34 -22.53
CA ILE A 16 2.18 21.73 -22.16
C ILE A 16 1.36 22.09 -20.91
N PHE A 17 2.01 22.68 -19.91
CA PHE A 17 1.36 23.26 -18.73
C PHE A 17 0.78 24.64 -19.08
N LEU A 18 -0.50 24.86 -18.75
CA LEU A 18 -1.07 26.18 -18.52
C LEU A 18 -1.93 26.13 -17.26
N GLY A 19 -1.43 26.76 -16.19
CA GLY A 19 -2.27 27.38 -15.16
C GLY A 19 -2.65 26.54 -13.94
N SER A 20 -2.22 27.05 -12.78
CA SER A 20 -2.87 26.98 -11.47
C SER A 20 -2.48 25.84 -10.50
N THR A 21 -1.79 26.30 -9.44
CA THR A 21 -1.82 25.82 -8.04
C THR A 21 -1.53 24.35 -7.80
N ALA A 22 -0.26 24.09 -7.47
CA ALA A 22 0.20 22.87 -6.82
C ALA A 22 -0.59 22.62 -5.53
N ILE A 23 -1.45 21.60 -5.55
CA ILE A 23 -1.95 20.93 -4.37
C ILE A 23 -1.32 19.54 -4.40
N ALA A 24 -0.68 19.17 -3.29
CA ALA A 24 0.09 17.95 -3.12
C ALA A 24 -0.61 16.73 -3.75
N SER A 25 0.12 16.09 -4.65
CA SER A 25 -0.31 15.00 -5.52
C SER A 25 -0.95 13.85 -4.76
N ALA A 26 -2.11 13.42 -5.25
CA ALA A 26 -2.74 12.16 -4.91
C ALA A 26 -1.76 10.99 -5.10
N GLN A 27 -1.23 10.44 -4.00
CA GLN A 27 -0.37 9.25 -4.00
C GLN A 27 -1.12 7.94 -4.30
N CYS A 28 -2.34 7.98 -4.83
CA CYS A 28 -3.10 6.77 -5.17
C CYS A 28 -3.06 6.42 -6.67
N LEU A 29 -2.22 7.07 -7.48
CA LEU A 29 -2.16 6.78 -8.93
C LEU A 29 -0.80 6.88 -9.63
N GLU A 30 0.33 7.21 -8.99
CA GLU A 30 1.63 7.17 -9.68
C GLU A 30 2.81 6.77 -8.79
N ARG A 31 3.17 5.47 -8.83
CA ARG A 31 4.52 4.92 -9.11
C ARG A 31 4.48 3.41 -8.87
N ASP A 32 4.16 2.67 -9.92
CA ASP A 32 4.11 1.21 -9.98
C ASP A 32 5.38 0.52 -9.44
N ARG A 33 5.40 0.09 -8.18
CA ARG A 33 6.16 -1.13 -7.81
C ARG A 33 5.21 -2.32 -7.79
N THR A 34 4.76 -2.68 -8.98
CA THR A 34 4.04 -3.94 -9.21
C THR A 34 4.97 -5.16 -9.15
N VAL A 35 6.28 -4.95 -8.96
CA VAL A 35 7.28 -6.00 -8.90
C VAL A 35 8.03 -5.94 -7.58
N ALA A 36 8.21 -7.10 -6.95
CA ALA A 36 9.07 -7.30 -5.80
C ALA A 36 10.01 -8.48 -6.04
N VAL A 37 11.12 -8.54 -5.30
CA VAL A 37 12.10 -9.63 -5.40
C VAL A 37 12.25 -10.24 -4.01
N GLY A 38 12.09 -11.56 -3.92
CA GLY A 38 12.29 -12.32 -2.69
C GLY A 38 13.78 -12.46 -2.33
N GLU A 39 14.05 -12.89 -1.10
CA GLU A 39 15.41 -13.14 -0.63
C GLU A 39 16.12 -14.25 -1.44
N ASP A 40 15.35 -15.24 -1.90
CA ASP A 40 15.81 -16.30 -2.80
C ASP A 40 16.04 -15.84 -4.25
N GLY A 41 15.74 -14.57 -4.55
CA GLY A 41 15.82 -13.96 -5.89
C GLY A 41 14.59 -14.17 -6.76
N THR A 42 13.56 -14.89 -6.29
CA THR A 42 12.29 -15.04 -7.03
C THR A 42 11.67 -13.68 -7.31
N ILE A 43 11.24 -13.47 -8.57
CA ILE A 43 10.61 -12.22 -8.99
C ILE A 43 9.10 -12.38 -8.86
N TYR A 44 8.47 -11.50 -8.09
CA TYR A 44 7.03 -11.44 -7.91
C TYR A 44 6.46 -10.29 -8.70
N ALA A 45 5.51 -10.55 -9.59
CA ALA A 45 4.91 -9.54 -10.45
C ALA A 45 3.39 -9.53 -10.32
N LEU A 46 2.85 -8.37 -9.96
CA LEU A 46 1.43 -8.06 -10.02
C LEU A 46 1.08 -7.53 -11.42
N THR A 47 0.04 -8.08 -11.98
CA THR A 47 -0.48 -7.72 -13.30
C THR A 47 -1.91 -7.27 -13.17
N PHE A 48 -2.28 -6.24 -13.94
CA PHE A 48 -3.65 -5.72 -13.99
C PHE A 48 -4.17 -5.83 -15.43
N PRO A 49 -5.45 -6.18 -15.62
CA PRO A 49 -6.08 -6.17 -16.94
C PRO A 49 -6.06 -4.77 -17.56
N ARG A 50 -5.87 -4.68 -18.89
CA ARG A 50 -5.91 -3.39 -19.62
C ARG A 50 -7.25 -2.67 -19.55
N GLN A 51 -8.37 -3.39 -19.39
CA GLN A 51 -9.69 -2.80 -19.22
C GLN A 51 -10.15 -2.96 -17.78
N ARG A 52 -10.16 -1.86 -17.03
CA ARG A 52 -10.79 -1.77 -15.71
C ARG A 52 -12.30 -1.59 -15.89
N GLY A 53 -13.05 -2.69 -15.87
CA GLY A 53 -14.51 -2.69 -15.86
C GLY A 53 -15.05 -3.77 -14.92
N VAL A 54 -16.35 -3.74 -14.63
CA VAL A 54 -17.02 -4.66 -13.68
C VAL A 54 -17.92 -5.62 -14.46
N GLY A 55 -17.73 -6.93 -14.29
CA GLY A 55 -18.55 -7.97 -14.94
C GLY A 55 -17.78 -9.27 -15.28
N PRO A 56 -18.51 -10.35 -15.64
CA PRO A 56 -17.97 -11.71 -15.86
C PRO A 56 -17.09 -11.90 -17.12
N GLY A 57 -16.50 -10.83 -17.64
CA GLY A 57 -15.58 -10.86 -18.80
C GLY A 57 -14.35 -9.94 -18.66
N PHE A 58 -14.19 -9.26 -17.52
CA PHE A 58 -13.00 -8.45 -17.27
C PHE A 58 -11.90 -9.32 -16.66
N GLY A 59 -10.65 -9.10 -17.09
CA GLY A 59 -9.52 -9.78 -16.47
C GLY A 59 -9.43 -9.41 -14.99
N ARG A 60 -8.81 -10.26 -14.17
CA ARG A 60 -8.60 -10.00 -12.75
C ARG A 60 -7.13 -9.63 -12.52
N PRO A 61 -6.81 -8.88 -11.46
CA PRO A 61 -5.44 -8.81 -11.02
C PRO A 61 -4.89 -10.23 -10.81
N ALA A 62 -3.61 -10.41 -11.12
CA ALA A 62 -2.93 -11.68 -10.93
C ALA A 62 -1.50 -11.45 -10.46
N LEU A 63 -1.07 -12.29 -9.51
CA LEU A 63 0.29 -12.35 -8.99
C LEU A 63 1.00 -13.54 -9.62
N PHE A 64 2.20 -13.32 -10.13
CA PHE A 64 3.05 -14.38 -10.64
C PHE A 64 4.37 -14.41 -9.89
N ALA A 65 4.85 -15.60 -9.55
CA ALA A 65 6.22 -15.83 -9.12
C ALA A 65 7.01 -16.38 -10.31
N VAL A 66 8.16 -15.77 -10.59
CA VAL A 66 9.00 -16.06 -11.74
C VAL A 66 10.40 -16.43 -11.26
N ASP A 67 10.91 -17.53 -11.78
CA ASP A 67 12.27 -17.97 -11.53
C ASP A 67 13.26 -16.98 -12.19
N PRO A 68 14.23 -16.43 -11.44
CA PRO A 68 15.09 -15.35 -11.95
C PRO A 68 16.15 -15.85 -12.94
N THR A 69 16.37 -17.16 -13.05
CA THR A 69 17.41 -17.75 -13.90
C THR A 69 16.82 -18.23 -15.23
N THR A 70 15.67 -18.91 -15.16
CA THR A 70 14.99 -19.51 -16.30
C THR A 70 13.90 -18.61 -16.89
N TYR A 71 13.49 -17.58 -16.14
CA TYR A 71 12.38 -16.67 -16.47
C TYR A 71 11.05 -17.37 -16.69
N GLN A 72 10.88 -18.56 -16.10
CA GLN A 72 9.64 -19.33 -16.14
C GLN A 72 8.76 -19.00 -14.93
N VAL A 73 7.44 -19.06 -15.12
CA VAL A 73 6.47 -18.91 -14.03
C VAL A 73 6.55 -20.14 -13.13
N LYS A 74 6.94 -19.95 -11.86
CA LYS A 74 6.91 -20.96 -10.80
C LYS A 74 5.47 -21.27 -10.40
N TRP A 75 4.67 -20.22 -10.23
CA TRP A 75 3.25 -20.30 -9.91
C TRP A 75 2.53 -18.97 -10.18
N GLY A 76 1.21 -19.00 -10.24
CA GLY A 76 0.35 -17.82 -10.33
C GLY A 76 -0.79 -17.88 -9.31
N TYR A 77 -1.26 -16.70 -8.89
CA TYR A 77 -2.43 -16.53 -8.05
C TYR A 77 -3.38 -15.51 -8.69
N ILE A 78 -4.63 -15.90 -8.88
CA ILE A 78 -5.67 -15.07 -9.48
C ILE A 78 -6.57 -14.55 -8.36
N PHE A 79 -6.81 -13.24 -8.37
CA PHE A 79 -7.57 -12.56 -7.33
C PHE A 79 -9.08 -12.84 -7.47
N ASN A 80 -9.84 -12.53 -6.41
CA ASN A 80 -11.30 -12.61 -6.47
C ASN A 80 -11.88 -11.51 -7.37
N GLU A 81 -13.15 -11.65 -7.76
CA GLU A 81 -13.82 -10.67 -8.64
C GLU A 81 -13.94 -9.27 -8.03
N GLU A 82 -14.00 -9.22 -6.71
CA GLU A 82 -14.14 -7.99 -5.92
C GLU A 82 -12.78 -7.32 -5.62
N ASP A 83 -11.66 -8.04 -5.76
CA ASP A 83 -10.31 -7.54 -5.48
C ASP A 83 -9.73 -6.84 -6.71
N LEU A 84 -10.29 -5.67 -7.02
CA LEU A 84 -9.98 -4.93 -8.25
C LEU A 84 -8.72 -4.06 -8.13
N ILE A 85 -8.37 -3.67 -6.90
CA ILE A 85 -7.17 -2.89 -6.58
C ILE A 85 -6.30 -3.76 -5.68
N ALA A 86 -5.00 -3.80 -5.99
CA ALA A 86 -3.98 -4.42 -5.15
C ALA A 86 -2.82 -3.44 -4.93
N SER A 87 -2.28 -3.41 -3.73
CA SER A 87 -1.11 -2.59 -3.39
C SER A 87 0.20 -3.19 -3.91
N GLU A 88 1.29 -2.46 -3.71
CA GLU A 88 2.64 -3.02 -3.83
C GLU A 88 2.80 -4.24 -2.91
N PRO A 89 3.43 -5.34 -3.36
CA PRO A 89 3.65 -6.52 -2.55
C PRO A 89 4.93 -6.41 -1.71
N VAL A 90 4.89 -6.95 -0.50
CA VAL A 90 6.07 -7.19 0.35
C VAL A 90 6.29 -8.68 0.53
N ILE A 91 7.55 -9.11 0.55
CA ILE A 91 7.93 -10.53 0.57
C ILE A 91 8.53 -10.87 1.93
N GLY A 92 7.96 -11.88 2.59
CA GLY A 92 8.48 -12.47 3.82
C GLY A 92 9.71 -13.33 3.58
N SER A 93 10.51 -13.55 4.62
CA SER A 93 11.67 -14.46 4.60
C SER A 93 11.31 -15.92 4.34
N ASP A 94 10.01 -16.27 4.44
CA ASP A 94 9.48 -17.58 4.10
C ASP A 94 8.83 -17.64 2.71
N ASP A 95 9.11 -16.65 1.84
CA ASP A 95 8.52 -16.45 0.50
C ASP A 95 7.00 -16.22 0.49
N THR A 96 6.40 -15.88 1.62
CA THR A 96 5.02 -15.40 1.66
C THR A 96 4.95 -13.98 1.09
N VAL A 97 4.00 -13.76 0.18
CA VAL A 97 3.73 -12.46 -0.44
C VAL A 97 2.55 -11.80 0.26
N TYR A 98 2.74 -10.59 0.76
CA TYR A 98 1.69 -9.81 1.42
C TYR A 98 1.35 -8.56 0.63
N PHE A 99 0.07 -8.24 0.51
CA PHE A 99 -0.43 -7.04 -0.15
C PHE A 99 -1.85 -6.74 0.34
N THR A 100 -2.27 -5.49 0.24
CA THR A 100 -3.64 -5.10 0.51
C THR A 100 -4.46 -5.10 -0.77
N VAL A 101 -5.74 -5.43 -0.64
CA VAL A 101 -6.72 -5.43 -1.72
C VAL A 101 -7.95 -4.63 -1.34
N SER A 102 -8.55 -3.97 -2.33
CA SER A 102 -9.80 -3.24 -2.16
C SER A 102 -10.64 -3.27 -3.43
N GLU A 103 -11.91 -2.92 -3.27
CA GLU A 103 -12.83 -2.74 -4.39
C GLU A 103 -12.49 -1.45 -5.15
N LEU A 104 -12.86 -1.41 -6.45
CA LEU A 104 -12.69 -0.21 -7.28
C LEU A 104 -13.76 0.83 -6.92
N VAL A 105 -13.33 2.06 -6.67
CA VAL A 105 -14.23 3.22 -6.62
C VAL A 105 -14.41 3.75 -8.05
N GLY A 106 -15.57 3.54 -8.69
CA GLY A 106 -15.76 4.04 -10.05
C GLY A 106 -17.19 3.97 -10.64
N VAL A 107 -17.75 5.16 -10.89
CA VAL A 107 -18.79 5.57 -11.87
C VAL A 107 -20.05 4.70 -11.98
N GLY A 108 -20.89 4.78 -10.94
CA GLY A 108 -22.28 4.34 -10.90
C GLY A 108 -22.94 4.92 -9.64
N PRO A 109 -24.27 4.80 -9.43
CA PRO A 109 -24.84 5.11 -8.13
C PRO A 109 -24.05 4.31 -7.09
N LEU A 110 -23.42 5.02 -6.14
CA LEU A 110 -22.53 4.43 -5.14
C LEU A 110 -23.21 3.18 -4.55
N PRO A 111 -22.57 2.00 -4.53
CA PRO A 111 -23.03 0.97 -3.61
C PRO A 111 -23.05 1.60 -2.22
N SER A 112 -24.13 1.36 -1.49
CA SER A 112 -24.46 2.03 -0.22
C SER A 112 -23.49 1.73 0.94
N ALA A 113 -22.40 0.99 0.71
CA ALA A 113 -21.22 0.93 1.56
C ALA A 113 -20.04 0.35 0.77
N LEU A 114 -18.87 0.99 0.81
CA LEU A 114 -17.62 0.34 0.37
C LEU A 114 -17.30 -0.79 1.36
N ARG A 115 -16.90 -1.96 0.85
CA ARG A 115 -16.42 -3.04 1.72
C ARG A 115 -15.06 -2.66 2.33
N PRO A 116 -14.76 -3.15 3.54
CA PRO A 116 -13.44 -2.94 4.10
C PRO A 116 -12.35 -3.59 3.23
N ALA A 117 -11.19 -2.93 3.17
CA ALA A 117 -10.01 -3.48 2.51
C ALA A 117 -9.55 -4.75 3.24
N ARG A 118 -8.78 -5.59 2.55
CA ARG A 118 -8.23 -6.82 3.14
C ARG A 118 -6.72 -6.85 2.98
N LEU A 119 -6.02 -7.36 3.99
CA LEU A 119 -4.62 -7.76 3.89
C LEU A 119 -4.59 -9.25 3.54
N LEU A 120 -3.91 -9.60 2.45
CA LEU A 120 -3.79 -10.98 1.99
C LEU A 120 -2.37 -11.47 2.17
N ALA A 121 -2.23 -12.76 2.46
CA ALA A 121 -0.98 -13.50 2.40
C ALA A 121 -1.11 -14.64 1.38
N VAL A 122 -0.21 -14.68 0.40
CA VAL A 122 -0.18 -15.72 -0.63
C VAL A 122 1.16 -16.43 -0.57
N LYS A 123 1.12 -17.76 -0.59
CA LYS A 123 2.32 -18.60 -0.60
C LYS A 123 2.13 -19.75 -1.58
N ASN A 124 3.14 -19.99 -2.42
CA ASN A 124 3.12 -21.08 -3.41
C ASN A 124 1.86 -21.09 -4.29
N GLY A 125 1.41 -19.91 -4.74
CA GLY A 125 0.23 -19.76 -5.59
C GLY A 125 -1.12 -19.97 -4.90
N SER A 126 -1.15 -20.14 -3.58
CA SER A 126 -2.37 -20.34 -2.80
C SER A 126 -2.54 -19.25 -1.73
N LEU A 127 -3.79 -18.88 -1.44
CA LEU A 127 -4.12 -17.99 -0.33
C LEU A 127 -3.76 -18.69 0.99
N LYS A 128 -2.81 -18.11 1.72
CA LYS A 128 -2.39 -18.56 3.06
C LYS A 128 -3.42 -18.09 4.09
N TRP A 129 -3.79 -16.81 4.04
CA TRP A 129 -4.87 -16.22 4.84
C TRP A 129 -5.32 -14.88 4.28
N SER A 130 -6.50 -14.42 4.72
CA SER A 130 -6.98 -13.06 4.51
C SER A 130 -7.41 -12.43 5.84
N TYR A 131 -7.09 -11.16 6.03
CA TYR A 131 -7.49 -10.38 7.20
C TYR A 131 -8.30 -9.16 6.77
N GLU A 132 -9.52 -9.04 7.28
CA GLU A 132 -10.39 -7.89 7.03
C GLU A 132 -9.95 -6.69 7.87
N LEU A 133 -9.71 -5.55 7.21
CA LEU A 133 -9.33 -4.31 7.87
C LEU A 133 -10.58 -3.53 8.27
N ASP A 134 -10.45 -2.49 9.10
CA ASP A 134 -11.61 -1.73 9.57
C ASP A 134 -12.17 -0.75 8.50
N HIS A 135 -11.40 -0.44 7.45
CA HIS A 135 -11.71 0.64 6.53
C HIS A 135 -11.50 0.25 5.07
N PRO A 136 -12.24 0.87 4.13
CA PRO A 136 -12.25 0.48 2.71
C PRO A 136 -10.97 0.84 1.94
N PHE A 137 -10.16 1.76 2.46
CA PHE A 137 -8.89 2.15 1.86
C PHE A 137 -7.75 1.74 2.76
N ALA A 138 -6.76 1.08 2.18
CA ALA A 138 -5.55 0.65 2.87
C ALA A 138 -4.29 1.03 2.06
N SER A 139 -3.20 1.30 2.76
CA SER A 139 -1.88 1.49 2.14
C SER A 139 -1.27 0.15 1.70
N ALA A 140 -0.15 0.22 0.96
CA ALA A 140 0.75 -0.91 0.87
C ALA A 140 1.22 -1.33 2.28
N PRO A 141 1.35 -2.63 2.56
CA PRO A 141 1.91 -3.10 3.81
C PRO A 141 3.42 -2.84 3.85
N ALA A 142 3.98 -2.74 5.06
CA ALA A 142 5.42 -2.80 5.30
C ALA A 142 5.75 -4.00 6.19
N LEU A 143 6.89 -4.63 5.94
CA LEU A 143 7.35 -5.79 6.70
C LEU A 143 8.53 -5.41 7.59
N GLY A 144 8.38 -5.66 8.89
CA GLY A 144 9.42 -5.52 9.90
C GLY A 144 10.47 -6.63 9.78
N PRO A 145 11.72 -6.42 10.25
CA PRO A 145 12.75 -7.46 10.28
C PRO A 145 12.39 -8.66 11.15
N ASP A 146 11.43 -8.49 12.05
CA ASP A 146 10.87 -9.51 12.93
C ASP A 146 9.63 -10.22 12.36
N GLY A 147 9.26 -9.92 11.11
CA GLY A 147 8.11 -10.51 10.44
C GLY A 147 6.76 -9.84 10.78
N GLN A 148 6.75 -8.72 11.52
CA GLN A 148 5.53 -7.95 11.75
C GLN A 148 5.11 -7.18 10.49
N LEU A 149 3.82 -7.15 10.20
CA LEU A 149 3.21 -6.42 9.10
C LEU A 149 2.58 -5.13 9.61
N PHE A 150 2.88 -4.02 8.95
CA PHE A 150 2.35 -2.71 9.28
C PHE A 150 1.49 -2.18 8.13
N VAL A 151 0.32 -1.63 8.43
CA VAL A 151 -0.59 -1.07 7.43
C VAL A 151 -1.33 0.13 7.98
N THR A 152 -1.61 1.12 7.13
CA THR A 152 -2.51 2.22 7.45
C THR A 152 -3.81 2.11 6.67
N THR A 153 -4.92 2.52 7.29
CA THR A 153 -6.25 2.45 6.67
C THR A 153 -7.04 3.74 6.92
N THR A 154 -8.02 4.06 6.08
CA THR A 154 -8.81 5.30 6.19
C THR A 154 -10.23 5.14 5.67
N GLU A 155 -11.20 5.79 6.34
CA GLU A 155 -12.61 5.81 5.94
C GLU A 155 -12.85 6.60 4.64
N ALA A 156 -12.10 7.68 4.42
CA ALA A 156 -12.26 8.53 3.25
C ALA A 156 -11.28 8.14 2.15
N GLY A 157 -11.82 7.87 0.95
CA GLY A 157 -11.01 7.73 -0.25
C GLY A 157 -10.36 9.07 -0.63
N PRO A 158 -9.32 9.05 -1.48
CA PRO A 158 -8.58 10.25 -1.89
C PRO A 158 -9.44 11.29 -2.65
N THR A 159 -10.68 10.95 -3.01
CA THR A 159 -11.56 11.75 -3.87
C THR A 159 -12.89 12.14 -3.22
N MET A 160 -13.03 12.09 -1.89
CA MET A 160 -14.29 12.45 -1.19
C MET A 160 -14.23 13.88 -0.61
N PRO A 161 -14.56 14.94 -1.38
CA PRO A 161 -14.82 16.27 -0.82
C PRO A 161 -16.26 16.29 -0.28
N GLY A 162 -16.41 16.27 1.04
CA GLY A 162 -17.70 16.44 1.68
C GLY A 162 -17.56 16.87 3.15
N PRO A 163 -18.58 17.51 3.73
CA PRO A 163 -18.59 17.92 5.15
C PRO A 163 -18.85 16.71 6.08
N GLY A 164 -18.21 15.58 5.79
CA GLY A 164 -18.24 14.39 6.61
C GLY A 164 -17.39 14.54 7.88
N PRO A 165 -17.52 13.62 8.84
CA PRO A 165 -16.58 13.56 9.96
C PRO A 165 -15.14 13.52 9.44
N SER A 166 -14.22 14.16 10.18
CA SER A 166 -12.79 14.10 9.84
C SER A 166 -12.39 12.63 9.62
N PRO A 167 -11.69 12.30 8.52
CA PRO A 167 -11.36 10.91 8.22
C PRO A 167 -10.62 10.31 9.40
N ARG A 168 -11.11 9.17 9.88
CA ARG A 168 -10.40 8.36 10.85
C ARG A 168 -9.38 7.54 10.08
N SER A 169 -8.12 7.72 10.44
CA SER A 169 -7.05 6.88 9.93
C SER A 169 -6.57 5.97 11.04
N LEU A 170 -6.33 4.70 10.69
CA LEU A 170 -5.83 3.71 11.62
C LEU A 170 -4.43 3.29 11.20
N PHE A 171 -3.61 3.01 12.20
CA PHE A 171 -2.40 2.22 12.02
C PHE A 171 -2.60 0.87 12.71
N LEU A 172 -2.24 -0.20 12.00
CA LEU A 172 -2.32 -1.55 12.49
C LEU A 172 -0.94 -2.21 12.38
N ALA A 173 -0.52 -2.90 13.44
CA ALA A 173 0.56 -3.89 13.39
C ALA A 173 -0.04 -5.29 13.56
N LEU A 174 0.36 -6.20 12.68
CA LEU A 174 -0.12 -7.59 12.67
C LEU A 174 1.06 -8.56 12.64
N ALA A 175 0.91 -9.72 13.26
CA ALA A 175 1.82 -10.85 13.10
C ALA A 175 1.22 -11.89 12.16
N ASP A 176 2.03 -12.46 11.27
CA ASP A 176 1.66 -13.69 10.56
C ASP A 176 1.77 -14.89 11.51
N SER A 177 0.65 -15.53 11.82
CA SER A 177 0.57 -16.72 12.67
C SER A 177 0.60 -18.04 11.90
N GLY A 178 0.87 -17.98 10.58
CA GLY A 178 0.93 -19.13 9.67
C GLY A 178 -0.38 -19.40 8.95
N THR A 179 -1.52 -19.39 9.65
CA THR A 179 -2.86 -19.62 9.06
C THR A 179 -3.80 -18.41 9.19
N SER A 180 -3.36 -17.36 9.88
CA SER A 180 -4.12 -16.12 10.05
C SER A 180 -3.18 -14.96 10.37
N ALA A 181 -3.67 -13.73 10.31
CA ALA A 181 -2.99 -12.59 10.91
C ALA A 181 -3.52 -12.33 12.32
N THR A 182 -2.62 -12.08 13.27
CA THR A 182 -2.95 -11.68 14.63
C THR A 182 -2.72 -10.18 14.77
N LEU A 183 -3.75 -9.42 15.15
CA LEU A 183 -3.62 -8.00 15.45
C LEU A 183 -2.81 -7.82 16.74
N LEU A 184 -1.68 -7.12 16.64
CA LEU A 184 -0.81 -6.81 17.79
C LEU A 184 -1.18 -5.47 18.40
N VAL A 185 -1.34 -4.45 17.55
CA VAL A 185 -1.77 -3.13 17.99
C VAL A 185 -2.61 -2.44 16.94
N LYS A 186 -3.52 -1.59 17.42
CA LYS A 186 -4.33 -0.71 16.61
C LYS A 186 -4.37 0.67 17.25
N PHE A 187 -3.90 1.67 16.51
CA PHE A 187 -3.96 3.06 16.94
C PHE A 187 -4.92 3.84 16.07
N GLN A 188 -5.83 4.56 16.71
CA GLN A 188 -6.57 5.61 16.01
C GLN A 188 -5.69 6.86 15.91
N LEU A 189 -5.40 7.24 14.69
CA LEU A 189 -4.63 8.43 14.38
C LEU A 189 -5.63 9.53 13.99
N SER A 190 -5.50 10.68 14.63
CA SER A 190 -6.57 11.68 14.71
C SER A 190 -6.74 12.53 13.45
N LEU A 191 -5.88 12.41 12.42
CA LEU A 191 -5.79 13.39 11.33
C LEU A 191 -5.37 12.80 9.97
N GLY A 192 -5.73 13.51 8.89
CA GLY A 192 -5.82 13.00 7.53
C GLY A 192 -4.50 12.80 6.75
N ALA A 193 -4.59 11.87 5.81
CA ALA A 193 -3.57 11.35 4.89
C ALA A 193 -2.31 10.81 5.59
N LEU A 194 -2.42 9.60 6.12
CA LEU A 194 -1.25 8.81 6.51
C LEU A 194 -0.62 8.16 5.30
N SER A 195 0.69 8.30 5.18
CA SER A 195 1.48 7.57 4.19
C SER A 195 1.41 6.07 4.42
N ALA A 196 1.81 5.28 3.41
CA ALA A 196 2.19 3.90 3.66
C ALA A 196 3.31 3.86 4.72
N PRO A 197 3.28 2.88 5.65
CA PRO A 197 4.37 2.66 6.57
C PRO A 197 5.65 2.38 5.82
N VAL A 198 6.76 2.90 6.34
CA VAL A 198 8.09 2.57 5.85
C VAL A 198 8.88 2.01 7.03
N VAL A 199 9.36 0.78 6.88
CA VAL A 199 10.29 0.18 7.84
C VAL A 199 11.70 0.51 7.37
N ASP A 200 12.49 1.13 8.24
CA ASP A 200 13.89 1.42 7.96
C ASP A 200 14.72 1.36 9.26
N SER A 201 16.03 1.35 9.10
CA SER A 201 17.01 1.45 10.17
C SER A 201 16.75 2.68 11.07
N HIS A 202 16.98 2.49 12.36
CA HIS A 202 16.87 3.56 13.36
C HIS A 202 18.11 3.55 14.26
N PRO A 203 18.80 4.70 14.45
CA PRO A 203 20.12 4.74 15.10
C PRO A 203 20.20 4.10 16.49
N THR A 204 19.15 4.21 17.29
CA THR A 204 19.13 3.71 18.67
C THR A 204 18.21 2.50 18.89
N LEU A 205 17.35 2.18 17.92
CA LEU A 205 16.35 1.12 18.06
C LEU A 205 16.65 -0.07 17.15
N GLY A 206 17.68 0.03 16.30
CA GLY A 206 17.96 -0.91 15.22
C GLY A 206 17.09 -0.63 14.00
N TRP A 207 15.77 -0.59 14.18
CA TRP A 207 14.79 -0.25 13.15
C TRP A 207 13.57 0.45 13.75
N ALA A 208 12.79 1.12 12.91
CA ALA A 208 11.51 1.73 13.27
C ALA A 208 10.57 1.78 12.06
N VAL A 209 9.28 1.97 12.33
CA VAL A 209 8.28 2.30 11.31
C VAL A 209 8.09 3.80 11.27
N TYR A 210 8.18 4.38 10.08
CA TYR A 210 8.00 5.80 9.83
C TYR A 210 6.74 6.04 9.02
N LEU A 211 5.95 7.02 9.46
CA LEU A 211 4.69 7.42 8.84
C LEU A 211 4.57 8.93 8.88
N THR A 212 4.06 9.53 7.81
CA THR A 212 3.73 10.95 7.81
C THR A 212 2.23 11.15 7.72
N GLY A 213 1.70 12.08 8.50
CA GLY A 213 0.31 12.56 8.41
C GLY A 213 0.25 14.08 8.44
N HIS A 214 -0.95 14.64 8.23
CA HIS A 214 -1.17 16.08 8.40
C HIS A 214 -1.86 16.37 9.72
N SER A 215 -1.67 17.57 10.28
CA SER A 215 -2.42 18.05 11.44
C SER A 215 -3.54 19.02 11.05
N ARG A 216 -4.54 19.19 11.94
CA ARG A 216 -5.83 19.84 11.66
C ARG A 216 -5.66 21.27 11.11
N LEU A 217 -6.54 21.69 10.21
CA LEU A 217 -6.74 23.10 9.87
C LEU A 217 -7.05 23.89 11.15
N GLY A 218 -6.25 24.90 11.48
CA GLY A 218 -6.61 25.84 12.55
C GLY A 218 -7.86 26.65 12.18
N PRO A 219 -8.51 27.34 13.14
CA PRO A 219 -9.54 28.32 12.80
C PRO A 219 -8.97 29.32 11.79
N GLY A 220 -9.54 29.35 10.58
CA GLY A 220 -9.05 30.15 9.46
C GLY A 220 -8.49 29.38 8.26
N GLY A 221 -8.49 28.04 8.27
CA GLY A 221 -8.16 27.24 7.07
C GLY A 221 -6.67 27.24 6.68
N MET A 222 -5.78 27.76 7.53
CA MET A 222 -4.35 27.59 7.36
C MET A 222 -3.94 26.22 7.92
N GLY A 223 -3.32 25.39 7.07
CA GLY A 223 -2.85 24.05 7.42
C GLY A 223 -1.79 24.10 8.52
N GLN A 224 -2.03 23.38 9.62
CA GLN A 224 -0.99 23.08 10.59
C GLN A 224 -0.11 21.97 9.99
N GLY A 225 1.20 22.05 10.20
CA GLY A 225 2.22 21.28 9.49
C GLY A 225 2.06 19.75 9.52
N GLY A 226 2.95 19.07 8.79
CA GLY A 226 3.03 17.61 8.82
C GLY A 226 3.38 17.09 10.22
N THR A 227 3.02 15.84 10.51
CA THR A 227 3.45 15.11 11.70
C THR A 227 4.17 13.85 11.25
N LEU A 228 5.38 13.64 11.74
CA LEU A 228 6.11 12.38 11.62
C LEU A 228 5.76 11.50 12.82
N PHE A 229 5.28 10.30 12.56
CA PHE A 229 5.13 9.25 13.57
C PHE A 229 6.27 8.26 13.41
N ILE A 230 6.90 7.92 14.54
CA ILE A 230 7.93 6.90 14.65
C ILE A 230 7.37 5.82 15.57
N VAL A 231 7.22 4.61 15.06
CA VAL A 231 6.80 3.43 15.81
C VAL A 231 8.04 2.58 16.06
N ALA A 232 8.36 2.36 17.33
CA ALA A 232 9.49 1.54 17.73
C ALA A 232 9.16 0.04 17.61
N PRO A 233 10.17 -0.86 17.68
CA PRO A 233 9.96 -2.31 17.61
C PRO A 233 9.03 -2.87 18.70
N ASP A 234 8.96 -2.20 19.86
CA ASP A 234 8.06 -2.52 20.96
C ASP A 234 6.63 -1.96 20.77
N LEU A 235 6.34 -1.42 19.58
CA LEU A 235 5.09 -0.80 19.19
C LEU A 235 4.74 0.49 19.96
N SER A 236 5.70 1.08 20.68
CA SER A 236 5.54 2.42 21.23
C SER A 236 5.59 3.47 20.13
N VAL A 237 4.72 4.49 20.23
CA VAL A 237 4.58 5.53 19.20
C VAL A 237 5.08 6.87 19.74
N ARG A 238 5.92 7.53 18.95
CA ARG A 238 6.31 8.92 19.15
C ARG A 238 5.87 9.76 17.97
N SER A 239 5.20 10.88 18.23
CA SER A 239 4.88 11.87 17.21
C SER A 239 5.80 13.09 17.31
N ILE A 240 6.26 13.57 16.16
CA ILE A 240 7.09 14.76 16.01
C ILE A 240 6.36 15.69 15.06
N PRO A 241 5.93 16.86 15.54
CA PRO A 241 5.38 17.86 14.64
C PRO A 241 6.45 18.52 13.77
N LEU A 242 6.14 18.77 12.49
CA LEU A 242 7.07 19.29 11.48
C LEU A 242 6.76 20.76 11.11
N TRP A 243 6.44 21.60 12.09
CA TRP A 243 6.13 23.02 11.91
C TRP A 243 7.17 23.94 12.53
#